data_AF-A0A522WDH8-F1
#
_entry.id   AF-A0A522WDH8-F1
#
_cell.length_a   1.000
_cell.length_b   1.000
_cell.length_c   1.000
_cell.angle_alpha   90.00
_cell.angle_beta   90.00
_cell.angle_gamma   90.00
#
_symmetry.space_group_name_H-M   'P 1'
#
loop_
_entity.id
_entity.type
_entity.pdbx_description
1 polymer ?
#
loop_
_entity_poly.entity_id
_entity_poly.type
_entity_poly.pdbx_seq_one_letter_code
_entity_poly.pdbx_strand_id
1 'polypeptide(L)'
;MFCYQCSQAARGEACEVMGICGKNPTLARLQDNLIYSIQGMSGYLYRARRVGFAPPLPEIDDFVSRAFYTMFTNVNFDPESYLDLAIESGRMNLKGMKLLKVAYNERYGEPQPTQVETGIKKGRGIIITGHGLKVLEELLRQTAGTGINVYTHSEMLPAHAYPEFKKYKHLAGNLGKAWHDQKKLFSQYAMAILGTSNCVLLPKEEYKDRLFTTGPVRLPGIKHINGYDYTAVIEKAKS
;
A
#
# COMPACT_ATOMS: atom_id res chain seq x y z
N MET A 1 10.36 10.05 23.91
CA MET A 1 9.42 10.61 22.90
C MET A 1 10.23 11.28 21.80
N PHE A 2 9.59 11.75 20.73
CA PHE A 2 10.22 12.65 19.77
C PHE A 2 9.09 13.51 19.18
N CYS A 3 9.05 14.79 19.52
CA CYS A 3 8.02 15.71 19.04
C CYS A 3 8.61 17.08 18.73
N TYR A 4 8.39 17.53 17.51
CA TYR A 4 8.95 18.78 16.94
C TYR A 4 7.89 19.66 16.25
N GLN A 5 6.60 19.45 16.55
CA GLN A 5 5.52 20.05 15.77
C GLN A 5 5.28 21.55 16.03
N CYS A 6 5.82 22.10 17.13
CA CYS A 6 5.62 23.51 17.49
C CYS A 6 6.95 24.27 17.48
N SER A 7 6.85 25.59 17.31
CA SER A 7 7.98 26.52 17.29
C SER A 7 8.82 26.52 18.58
N GLN A 8 8.23 26.08 19.70
CA GLN A 8 8.87 26.01 21.00
C GLN A 8 9.48 24.63 21.29
N ALA A 9 9.73 23.79 20.29
CA ALA A 9 10.43 22.52 20.50
C ALA A 9 11.79 22.77 21.16
N ALA A 10 12.24 21.86 22.03
CA ALA A 10 13.46 22.05 22.80
C ALA A 10 14.67 22.30 21.88
N ARG A 11 15.44 23.34 22.20
CA ARG A 11 16.58 23.86 21.41
C ARG A 11 16.23 24.26 19.97
N GLY A 12 14.95 24.43 19.64
CA GLY A 12 14.51 24.63 18.26
C GLY A 12 14.59 23.36 17.39
N GLU A 13 14.79 22.18 18.00
CA GLU A 13 14.99 20.91 17.29
C GLU A 13 13.83 19.93 17.56
N ALA A 14 13.77 19.36 18.77
CA ALA A 14 12.79 18.35 19.15
C ALA A 14 12.74 18.15 20.67
N CYS A 15 11.57 17.79 21.19
CA CYS A 15 11.39 17.33 22.56
C CYS A 15 11.57 15.79 22.63
N GLU A 16 12.61 15.33 23.31
CA GLU A 16 12.99 13.90 23.36
C GLU A 16 12.64 13.23 24.70
N VAL A 17 12.70 13.99 25.81
CA VAL A 17 12.44 13.51 27.17
C VAL A 17 11.10 14.01 27.71
N MET A 18 10.76 15.28 27.52
CA MET A 18 9.48 15.88 27.89
C MET A 18 9.21 17.06 26.96
N GLY A 19 7.95 17.29 26.62
CA GLY A 19 7.55 18.46 25.84
C GLY A 19 7.71 19.75 26.64
N ILE A 20 8.25 20.81 26.03
CA ILE A 20 8.27 22.16 26.64
C ILE A 20 6.83 22.63 26.96
N CYS A 21 5.84 22.17 26.20
CA CYS A 21 4.42 22.39 26.46
C CYS A 21 3.83 21.55 27.61
N GLY A 22 4.63 20.77 28.34
CA GLY A 22 4.17 19.87 29.41
C GLY A 22 3.72 18.49 28.94
N LYS A 23 3.77 18.18 27.63
CA LYS A 23 3.40 16.87 27.10
C LYS A 23 4.40 15.81 27.58
N ASN A 24 3.95 14.84 28.35
CA ASN A 24 4.79 13.73 28.81
C ASN A 24 5.03 12.68 27.69
N PRO A 25 6.04 11.79 27.84
CA PRO A 25 6.35 10.78 26.82
C PRO A 25 5.22 9.82 26.50
N THR A 26 4.45 9.38 27.49
CA THR A 26 3.33 8.44 27.31
C THR A 26 2.28 9.05 26.39
N LEU A 27 1.85 10.27 26.69
CA LEU A 27 0.89 11.02 25.88
C LEU A 27 1.40 11.24 24.45
N ALA A 28 2.67 11.61 24.29
CA ALA A 28 3.27 11.76 22.96
C ALA A 28 3.20 10.45 22.15
N ARG A 29 3.46 9.30 22.78
CA ARG A 29 3.38 7.99 22.11
C ARG A 29 1.95 7.56 21.79
N LEU A 30 0.96 7.94 22.61
CA LEU A 30 -0.46 7.71 22.31
C LEU A 30 -0.89 8.48 21.05
N GLN A 31 -0.46 9.75 20.92
CA GLN A 31 -0.68 10.54 19.70
C GLN A 31 -0.01 9.88 18.48
N ASP A 32 1.23 9.43 18.60
CA ASP A 32 1.93 8.74 17.50
C ASP A 32 1.24 7.44 17.09
N ASN A 33 0.69 6.68 18.05
CA ASN A 33 -0.07 5.46 17.77
C ASN A 33 -1.34 5.75 16.96
N LEU A 34 -2.03 6.84 17.28
CA LEU A 34 -3.23 7.27 16.55
C LEU A 34 -2.90 7.64 15.10
N ILE A 35 -1.80 8.36 14.87
CA ILE A 35 -1.28 8.64 13.52
C ILE A 35 -1.04 7.34 12.75
N TYR A 36 -0.36 6.38 13.36
CA TYR A 36 -0.09 5.08 12.73
C TYR A 36 -1.38 4.32 12.37
N SER A 37 -2.38 4.34 13.25
CA SER A 37 -3.68 3.73 13.00
C SER A 37 -4.41 4.37 11.81
N ILE A 38 -4.40 5.69 11.72
CA ILE A 38 -5.01 6.46 10.62
C ILE A 38 -4.31 6.20 9.27
N GLN A 39 -2.98 6.02 9.27
CA GLN A 39 -2.24 5.61 8.06
C GLN A 39 -2.70 4.23 7.56
N GLY A 40 -2.88 3.26 8.47
CA GLY A 40 -3.41 1.93 8.14
C GLY A 40 -4.81 2.00 7.52
N MET A 41 -5.70 2.77 8.15
CA MET A 41 -7.07 3.00 7.66
C MET A 41 -7.07 3.62 6.26
N SER A 42 -6.20 4.62 6.03
CA SER A 42 -6.05 5.27 4.73
C SER A 42 -5.69 4.29 3.62
N GLY A 43 -4.89 3.27 3.91
CA GLY A 43 -4.52 2.22 2.96
C GLY A 43 -5.72 1.39 2.46
N TYR A 44 -6.71 1.10 3.32
CA TYR A 44 -7.93 0.38 2.91
C TYR A 44 -8.84 1.27 2.07
N LEU A 45 -9.10 2.50 2.55
CA LEU A 45 -9.98 3.46 1.88
C LEU A 45 -9.43 3.87 0.51
N TYR A 46 -8.12 4.09 0.41
CA TYR A 46 -7.46 4.39 -0.87
C TYR A 46 -7.75 3.31 -1.91
N ARG A 47 -7.56 2.04 -1.55
CA ARG A 47 -7.74 0.91 -2.47
C ARG A 47 -9.19 0.74 -2.92
N ALA A 48 -10.14 0.88 -2.00
CA ALA A 48 -11.56 0.81 -2.33
C ALA A 48 -11.97 1.91 -3.34
N ARG A 49 -11.50 3.14 -3.12
CA ARG A 49 -11.75 4.25 -4.04
C ARG A 49 -11.13 4.02 -5.42
N ARG A 50 -10.00 3.31 -5.53
CA ARG A 50 -9.38 3.00 -6.83
C ARG A 50 -10.19 2.01 -7.67
N VAL A 51 -11.00 1.17 -7.03
CA VAL A 51 -11.94 0.27 -7.73
C VAL A 51 -13.32 0.90 -7.96
N GLY A 52 -13.46 2.20 -7.69
CA GLY A 52 -14.71 2.96 -7.88
C GLY A 52 -15.70 2.84 -6.72
N PHE A 53 -15.32 2.18 -5.61
CA PHE A 53 -16.18 2.01 -4.45
C PHE A 53 -15.89 3.09 -3.41
N ALA A 54 -16.72 4.14 -3.38
CA ALA A 54 -16.51 5.33 -2.56
C ALA A 54 -17.83 5.88 -1.97
N PRO A 55 -18.58 5.09 -1.17
CA PRO A 55 -19.75 5.63 -0.49
C PRO A 55 -19.34 6.72 0.50
N PRO A 56 -20.27 7.61 0.90
CA PRO A 56 -20.04 8.55 2.00
C PRO A 56 -19.71 7.80 3.30
N LEU A 57 -18.75 8.31 4.07
CA LEU A 57 -18.27 7.69 5.32
C LEU A 57 -18.21 8.72 6.46
N PRO A 58 -19.34 9.36 6.81
CA PRO A 58 -19.35 10.50 7.74
C PRO A 58 -18.71 10.18 9.09
N GLU A 59 -18.87 8.96 9.60
CA GLU A 59 -18.24 8.54 10.86
C GLU A 59 -16.71 8.47 10.78
N ILE A 60 -16.16 8.00 9.66
CA ILE A 60 -14.71 7.96 9.45
C ILE A 60 -14.19 9.38 9.20
N ASP A 61 -14.91 10.17 8.41
CA ASP A 61 -14.53 11.55 8.07
C ASP A 61 -14.51 12.44 9.33
N ASP A 62 -15.53 12.33 10.19
CA ASP A 62 -15.57 12.99 11.50
C ASP A 62 -14.42 12.51 12.39
N PHE A 63 -14.27 11.19 12.55
CA PHE A 63 -13.24 10.61 13.41
C PHE A 63 -11.85 11.08 13.03
N VAL A 64 -11.48 11.00 11.74
CA VAL A 64 -10.14 11.40 11.27
C VAL A 64 -9.89 12.88 11.57
N SER A 65 -10.87 13.74 11.27
CA SER A 65 -10.74 15.19 11.49
C SER A 65 -10.59 15.52 12.98
N ARG A 66 -11.44 14.92 13.82
CA ARG A 66 -11.42 15.09 15.27
C ARG A 66 -10.14 14.53 15.90
N ALA A 67 -9.72 13.32 15.50
CA ALA A 67 -8.49 12.69 15.95
C ALA A 67 -7.25 13.53 15.62
N PHE A 68 -7.15 14.09 14.41
CA PHE A 68 -6.03 14.99 14.09
C PHE A 68 -6.04 16.25 14.95
N TYR A 69 -7.21 16.86 15.15
CA TYR A 69 -7.29 18.07 15.94
C TYR A 69 -6.91 17.85 17.41
N THR A 70 -7.25 16.70 18.00
CA THR A 70 -6.83 16.41 19.38
C THR A 70 -5.31 16.35 19.54
N MET A 71 -4.56 15.98 18.49
CA MET A 71 -3.10 15.85 18.52
C MET A 71 -2.34 17.17 18.36
N PHE A 72 -3.05 18.28 18.13
CA PHE A 72 -2.42 19.60 18.00
C PHE A 72 -1.79 20.05 19.32
N THR A 73 -0.81 20.94 19.22
CA THR A 73 -0.14 21.52 20.39
C THR A 73 -1.16 22.23 21.27
N ASN A 74 -1.17 21.88 22.56
CA ASN A 74 -2.03 22.44 23.59
C ASN A 74 -3.54 22.16 23.45
N VAL A 75 -3.96 21.12 22.72
CA VAL A 75 -5.38 20.76 22.59
C VAL A 75 -5.85 19.74 23.61
N ASN A 76 -5.19 18.59 23.73
CA ASN A 76 -5.60 17.53 24.64
C ASN A 76 -4.39 16.93 25.37
N PHE A 77 -4.42 16.95 26.71
CA PHE A 77 -3.39 16.36 27.57
C PHE A 77 -3.91 15.20 28.44
N ASP A 78 -5.14 14.75 28.22
CA ASP A 78 -5.74 13.64 28.95
C ASP A 78 -5.40 12.28 28.28
N PRO A 79 -4.58 11.41 28.90
CA PRO A 79 -4.23 10.12 28.33
C PRO A 79 -5.42 9.15 28.17
N GLU A 80 -6.42 9.21 29.05
CA GLU A 80 -7.59 8.33 28.98
C GLU A 80 -8.42 8.63 27.74
N SER A 81 -8.62 9.92 27.43
CA SER A 81 -9.24 10.34 26.16
C SER A 81 -8.52 9.78 24.92
N TYR A 82 -7.20 9.62 24.94
CA TYR A 82 -6.48 8.98 23.82
C TYR A 82 -6.63 7.47 23.78
N LEU A 83 -6.81 6.81 24.93
CA LEU A 83 -7.15 5.39 24.96
C LEU A 83 -8.51 5.16 24.31
N ASP A 84 -9.50 6.00 24.62
CA ASP A 84 -10.83 5.95 23.98
C ASP A 84 -10.74 6.18 22.47
N LEU A 85 -9.97 7.18 22.03
CA LEU A 85 -9.71 7.44 20.61
C LEU A 85 -9.01 6.26 19.93
N ALA A 86 -8.11 5.56 20.60
CA ALA A 86 -7.44 4.39 20.05
C ALA A 86 -8.43 3.23 19.81
N ILE A 87 -9.35 3.00 20.77
CA ILE A 87 -10.42 2.01 20.61
C ILE A 87 -11.39 2.42 19.50
N GLU A 88 -11.79 3.69 19.44
CA GLU A 88 -12.60 4.24 18.34
C GLU A 88 -11.91 4.05 16.98
N SER A 89 -10.60 4.34 16.90
CA SER A 89 -9.78 4.12 15.71
C SER A 89 -9.82 2.68 15.24
N GLY A 90 -9.74 1.72 16.17
CA GLY A 90 -9.88 0.29 15.86
C GLY A 90 -11.22 -0.05 15.21
N ARG A 91 -12.32 0.54 15.70
CA ARG A 91 -13.66 0.38 15.10
C ARG A 91 -13.73 1.00 13.70
N MET A 92 -13.15 2.18 13.50
CA MET A 92 -13.11 2.84 12.18
C MET A 92 -12.24 2.08 11.18
N ASN A 93 -11.11 1.53 11.63
CA ASN A 93 -10.24 0.70 10.79
C ASN A 93 -10.97 -0.58 10.34
N LEU A 94 -11.72 -1.23 11.24
CA LEU A 94 -12.55 -2.39 10.89
C LEU A 94 -13.61 -2.04 9.84
N LYS A 95 -14.22 -0.86 9.92
CA LYS A 95 -15.15 -0.37 8.88
C LYS A 95 -14.43 -0.20 7.53
N GLY A 96 -13.25 0.40 7.52
CA GLY A 96 -12.42 0.53 6.31
C GLY A 96 -12.06 -0.83 5.69
N MET A 97 -11.70 -1.82 6.52
CA MET A 97 -11.42 -3.19 6.07
C MET A 97 -12.66 -3.88 5.47
N LYS A 98 -13.81 -3.79 6.14
CA LYS A 98 -15.09 -4.34 5.65
C LYS A 98 -15.48 -3.72 4.32
N LEU A 99 -15.32 -2.41 4.18
CA LEU A 99 -15.60 -1.68 2.95
C LEU A 99 -14.70 -2.17 1.82
N LEU A 100 -13.39 -2.33 2.05
CA LEU A 100 -12.50 -2.88 1.03
C LEU A 100 -12.89 -4.31 0.63
N LYS A 101 -13.27 -5.15 1.60
CA LYS A 101 -13.75 -6.52 1.33
C LYS A 101 -14.95 -6.49 0.38
N VAL A 102 -15.97 -5.68 0.67
CA VAL A 102 -17.16 -5.54 -0.18
C VAL A 102 -16.76 -5.07 -1.57
N ALA A 103 -15.98 -3.98 -1.65
CA ALA A 103 -15.52 -3.42 -2.92
C ALA A 103 -14.78 -4.44 -3.81
N TYR A 104 -13.90 -5.26 -3.21
CA TYR A 104 -13.18 -6.30 -3.93
C TYR A 104 -14.05 -7.50 -4.29
N ASN A 105 -14.94 -7.94 -3.41
CA ASN A 105 -15.83 -9.06 -3.70
C ASN A 105 -16.83 -8.71 -4.81
N GLU A 106 -17.38 -7.49 -4.81
CA GLU A 106 -18.28 -7.03 -5.87
C GLU A 106 -17.58 -6.91 -7.22
N ARG A 107 -16.32 -6.45 -7.24
CA ARG A 107 -15.58 -6.24 -8.49
C ARG A 107 -14.90 -7.50 -9.03
N TYR A 108 -14.34 -8.33 -8.14
CA TYR A 108 -13.45 -9.43 -8.51
C TYR A 108 -13.97 -10.82 -8.10
N GLY A 109 -15.10 -10.88 -7.39
CA GLY A 109 -15.67 -12.10 -6.82
C GLY A 109 -15.09 -12.44 -5.45
N GLU A 110 -15.77 -13.29 -4.69
CA GLU A 110 -15.25 -13.77 -3.40
C GLU A 110 -14.03 -14.71 -3.62
N PRO A 111 -12.92 -14.52 -2.89
CA PRO A 111 -11.75 -15.39 -2.99
C PRO A 111 -12.07 -16.87 -2.74
N GLN A 112 -11.50 -17.75 -3.56
CA GLN A 112 -11.67 -19.19 -3.46
C GLN A 112 -10.33 -19.90 -3.22
N PRO A 113 -10.32 -21.07 -2.54
CA PRO A 113 -9.15 -21.93 -2.49
C PRO A 113 -8.56 -22.15 -3.89
N THR A 114 -7.28 -21.82 -4.05
CA THR A 114 -6.63 -21.80 -5.37
C THR A 114 -5.19 -22.26 -5.22
N GLN A 115 -4.78 -23.22 -6.07
CA GLN A 115 -3.38 -23.58 -6.22
C GLN A 115 -2.69 -22.55 -7.12
N VAL A 116 -1.50 -22.11 -6.72
CA VAL A 116 -0.75 -21.05 -7.41
C VAL A 116 0.61 -21.59 -7.82
N GLU A 117 0.92 -21.47 -9.10
CA GLU A 117 2.23 -21.82 -9.64
C GLU A 117 3.32 -20.91 -9.04
N THR A 118 4.44 -21.50 -8.66
CA THR A 118 5.60 -20.79 -8.10
C THR A 118 6.83 -20.80 -9.02
N GLY A 119 6.71 -21.48 -10.17
CA GLY A 119 7.73 -21.54 -11.21
C GLY A 119 7.59 -20.43 -12.25
N ILE A 120 8.57 -20.35 -13.14
CA ILE A 120 8.54 -19.47 -14.32
C ILE A 120 8.10 -20.23 -15.56
N LYS A 121 7.35 -19.56 -16.43
CA LYS A 121 7.07 -19.97 -17.80
C LYS A 121 8.06 -19.32 -18.76
N LYS A 122 8.42 -20.04 -19.83
CA LYS A 122 9.25 -19.52 -20.92
C LYS A 122 8.57 -18.28 -21.54
N GLY A 123 9.34 -17.23 -21.80
CA GLY A 123 8.87 -16.01 -22.45
C GLY A 123 9.19 -14.74 -21.66
N ARG A 124 8.63 -13.62 -22.12
CA ARG A 124 8.76 -12.31 -21.47
C ARG A 124 7.85 -12.24 -20.23
N GLY A 125 8.21 -11.38 -19.28
CA GLY A 125 7.51 -11.31 -18.00
C GLY A 125 7.47 -9.93 -17.36
N ILE A 126 6.41 -9.69 -16.58
CA ILE A 126 6.27 -8.55 -15.68
C ILE A 126 6.02 -9.07 -14.26
N ILE A 127 6.77 -8.57 -13.28
CA ILE A 127 6.54 -8.83 -11.85
C ILE A 127 5.77 -7.64 -11.26
N ILE A 128 4.60 -7.89 -10.68
CA ILE A 128 3.80 -6.89 -9.97
C ILE A 128 3.83 -7.14 -8.46
N THR A 129 4.07 -6.09 -7.68
CA THR A 129 4.15 -6.17 -6.21
C THR A 129 3.41 -5.04 -5.49
N GLY A 130 3.21 -5.18 -4.19
CA GLY A 130 2.34 -4.34 -3.38
C GLY A 130 0.95 -4.96 -3.23
N HIS A 131 -0.10 -4.13 -3.29
CA HIS A 131 -1.48 -4.56 -2.99
C HIS A 131 -2.53 -4.02 -3.99
N GLY A 132 -2.08 -3.47 -5.13
CA GLY A 132 -2.94 -2.78 -6.09
C GLY A 132 -3.69 -3.74 -7.03
N LEU A 133 -4.85 -4.27 -6.63
CA LEU A 133 -5.66 -5.12 -7.50
C LEU A 133 -6.22 -4.39 -8.73
N LYS A 134 -6.57 -3.10 -8.60
CA LYS A 134 -6.94 -2.28 -9.77
C LYS A 134 -5.79 -2.12 -10.76
N VAL A 135 -4.56 -2.00 -10.25
CA VAL A 135 -3.36 -1.94 -11.09
C VAL A 135 -3.17 -3.26 -11.83
N LEU A 136 -3.33 -4.40 -11.13
CA LEU A 136 -3.26 -5.72 -11.74
C LEU A 136 -4.32 -5.90 -12.84
N GLU A 137 -5.56 -5.51 -12.58
CA GLU A 137 -6.66 -5.58 -13.56
C GLU A 137 -6.31 -4.85 -14.86
N GLU A 138 -5.86 -3.61 -14.76
CA GLU A 138 -5.48 -2.81 -15.92
C GLU A 138 -4.24 -3.35 -16.63
N LEU A 139 -3.25 -3.85 -15.87
CA LEU A 139 -2.06 -4.49 -16.43
C LEU A 139 -2.42 -5.78 -17.19
N LEU A 140 -3.28 -6.62 -16.63
CA LEU A 140 -3.72 -7.87 -17.27
C LEU A 140 -4.53 -7.59 -18.54
N ARG A 141 -5.40 -6.56 -18.50
CA ARG A 141 -6.14 -6.10 -19.68
C ARG A 141 -5.21 -5.64 -20.80
N GLN A 142 -4.19 -4.86 -20.49
CA GLN A 142 -3.26 -4.31 -21.48
C GLN A 142 -2.21 -5.31 -21.98
N THR A 143 -1.90 -6.34 -21.18
CA THR A 143 -0.98 -7.42 -21.58
C THR A 143 -1.68 -8.58 -22.28
N ALA A 144 -3.02 -8.60 -22.33
CA ALA A 144 -3.78 -9.62 -23.04
C ALA A 144 -3.38 -9.67 -24.53
N GLY A 145 -3.07 -10.87 -25.04
CA GLY A 145 -2.66 -11.06 -26.44
C GLY A 145 -1.22 -10.63 -26.77
N THR A 146 -0.46 -10.07 -25.82
CA THR A 146 0.93 -9.62 -26.07
C THR A 146 1.99 -10.73 -25.96
N GLY A 147 1.62 -11.89 -25.41
CA GLY A 147 2.56 -12.98 -25.10
C GLY A 147 3.42 -12.76 -23.84
N ILE A 148 3.19 -11.67 -23.09
CA ILE A 148 3.87 -11.39 -21.82
C ILE A 148 3.16 -12.11 -20.67
N ASN A 149 3.93 -12.85 -19.86
CA ASN A 149 3.44 -13.43 -18.62
C ASN A 149 3.46 -12.38 -17.49
N VAL A 150 2.42 -12.36 -16.65
CA VAL A 150 2.36 -11.52 -15.45
C VAL A 150 2.52 -12.39 -14.22
N TYR A 151 3.42 -12.02 -13.32
CA TYR A 151 3.70 -12.71 -12.06
C TYR A 151 3.44 -11.80 -10.88
N THR A 152 2.73 -12.29 -9.87
CA THR A 152 2.59 -11.60 -8.59
C THR A 152 3.83 -11.80 -7.71
N HIS A 153 4.04 -10.89 -6.76
CA HIS A 153 5.08 -11.01 -5.74
C HIS A 153 4.59 -10.47 -4.40
N SER A 154 4.96 -11.14 -3.30
CA SER A 154 4.60 -10.79 -1.92
C SER A 154 3.08 -10.64 -1.76
N GLU A 155 2.60 -9.47 -1.37
CA GLU A 155 1.18 -9.21 -1.02
C GLU A 155 0.23 -9.20 -2.22
N MET A 156 0.75 -9.38 -3.45
CA MET A 156 -0.08 -9.61 -4.63
C MET A 156 -0.49 -11.09 -4.78
N LEU A 157 0.09 -12.02 -4.02
CA LEU A 157 -0.26 -13.46 -4.06
C LEU A 157 -1.77 -13.73 -3.95
N PRO A 158 -2.54 -13.07 -3.04
CA PRO A 158 -3.98 -13.33 -2.92
C PRO A 158 -4.79 -13.00 -4.18
N ALA A 159 -4.24 -12.24 -5.15
CA ALA A 159 -4.93 -11.96 -6.40
C ALA A 159 -5.37 -13.23 -7.14
N HIS A 160 -4.59 -14.31 -7.04
CA HIS A 160 -4.93 -15.59 -7.70
C HIS A 160 -6.21 -16.25 -7.15
N ALA A 161 -6.63 -15.90 -5.93
CA ALA A 161 -7.84 -16.46 -5.34
C ALA A 161 -9.13 -15.83 -5.89
N TYR A 162 -9.06 -14.64 -6.49
CA TYR A 162 -10.22 -13.93 -7.02
C TYR A 162 -10.69 -14.52 -8.37
N PRO A 163 -11.96 -14.95 -8.50
CA PRO A 163 -12.48 -15.55 -9.75
C PRO A 163 -12.26 -14.70 -11.00
N GLU A 164 -12.42 -13.38 -10.90
CA GLU A 164 -12.30 -12.46 -12.03
C GLU A 164 -10.89 -12.46 -12.65
N PHE A 165 -9.84 -12.74 -11.88
CA PHE A 165 -8.48 -12.81 -12.41
C PHE A 165 -8.16 -14.17 -13.06
N LYS A 166 -8.91 -15.24 -12.75
CA LYS A 166 -8.69 -16.60 -13.30
C LYS A 166 -8.97 -16.71 -14.80
N LYS A 167 -9.65 -15.72 -15.39
CA LYS A 167 -9.87 -15.63 -16.85
C LYS A 167 -8.59 -15.28 -17.61
N TYR A 168 -7.62 -14.62 -16.98
CA TYR A 168 -6.35 -14.24 -17.60
C TYR A 168 -5.33 -15.38 -17.48
N LYS A 169 -5.23 -16.21 -18.52
CA LYS A 169 -4.30 -17.37 -18.54
C LYS A 169 -2.82 -17.00 -18.48
N HIS A 170 -2.50 -15.74 -18.80
CA HIS A 170 -1.15 -15.17 -18.71
C HIS A 170 -0.83 -14.56 -17.33
N LEU A 171 -1.77 -14.54 -16.38
CA LEU A 171 -1.43 -14.42 -14.96
C LEU A 171 -0.80 -15.75 -14.53
N ALA A 172 0.53 -15.81 -14.60
CA ALA A 172 1.26 -17.06 -14.70
C ALA A 172 1.54 -17.74 -13.36
N GLY A 173 1.66 -16.97 -12.28
CA GLY A 173 1.99 -17.49 -10.96
C GLY A 173 2.44 -16.41 -9.98
N ASN A 174 3.02 -16.83 -8.86
CA ASN A 174 3.62 -15.96 -7.86
C ASN A 174 5.11 -16.28 -7.69
N LEU A 175 5.96 -15.27 -7.76
CA LEU A 175 7.41 -15.42 -7.61
C LEU A 175 7.88 -14.84 -6.27
N GLY A 176 8.87 -15.49 -5.67
CA GLY A 176 9.52 -15.04 -4.45
C GLY A 176 8.74 -15.30 -3.16
N LYS A 177 9.11 -14.58 -2.12
CA LYS A 177 8.58 -14.70 -0.76
C LYS A 177 7.87 -13.39 -0.36
N ALA A 178 8.21 -12.88 0.82
CA ALA A 178 7.79 -11.57 1.29
C ALA A 178 8.74 -10.48 0.78
N TRP A 179 8.27 -9.23 0.81
CA TRP A 179 8.94 -8.04 0.29
C TRP A 179 10.45 -7.87 0.53
N HIS A 180 11.02 -8.47 1.59
CA HIS A 180 12.44 -8.32 1.91
C HIS A 180 13.36 -9.12 0.96
N ASP A 181 12.86 -10.14 0.25
CA ASP A 181 13.65 -10.89 -0.73
C ASP A 181 13.72 -10.21 -2.11
N GLN A 182 12.95 -9.12 -2.30
CA GLN A 182 12.73 -8.50 -3.61
C GLN A 182 14.04 -8.10 -4.31
N LYS A 183 15.06 -7.65 -3.58
CA LYS A 183 16.36 -7.29 -4.18
C LYS A 183 17.01 -8.51 -4.85
N LYS A 184 16.96 -9.68 -4.23
CA LYS A 184 17.49 -10.92 -4.81
C LYS A 184 16.63 -11.36 -5.99
N LEU A 185 15.32 -11.43 -5.76
CA LEU A 185 14.35 -11.89 -6.77
C LEU A 185 14.39 -11.04 -8.04
N PHE A 186 14.34 -9.72 -7.89
CA PHE A 186 14.30 -8.78 -9.00
C PHE A 186 15.59 -8.83 -9.80
N SER A 187 16.75 -9.06 -9.16
CA SER A 187 18.03 -9.22 -9.85
C SER A 187 18.12 -10.54 -10.62
N GLN A 188 17.52 -11.61 -10.07
CA GLN A 188 17.55 -12.96 -10.66
C GLN A 188 16.77 -13.04 -11.99
N TYR A 189 15.69 -12.28 -12.15
CA TYR A 189 14.84 -12.33 -13.33
C TYR A 189 14.89 -11.03 -14.12
N ALA A 190 15.25 -11.11 -15.39
CA ALA A 190 15.24 -10.00 -16.34
C ALA A 190 13.81 -9.66 -16.84
N MET A 191 12.91 -9.37 -15.88
CA MET A 191 11.51 -8.98 -16.11
C MET A 191 11.32 -7.51 -15.77
N ALA A 192 10.35 -6.84 -16.39
CA ALA A 192 9.93 -5.52 -15.92
C ALA A 192 9.21 -5.66 -14.57
N ILE A 193 9.29 -4.64 -13.71
CA ILE A 193 8.75 -4.67 -12.35
C ILE A 193 7.82 -3.49 -12.14
N LEU A 194 6.63 -3.72 -11.57
CA LEU A 194 5.64 -2.69 -11.25
C LEU A 194 5.31 -2.70 -9.75
N GLY A 195 5.75 -1.66 -9.04
CA GLY A 195 5.45 -1.41 -7.63
C GLY A 195 4.18 -0.60 -7.43
N THR A 196 3.18 -1.16 -6.74
CA THR A 196 1.83 -0.59 -6.62
C THR A 196 1.52 0.04 -5.26
N SER A 197 2.15 -0.47 -4.20
CA SER A 197 2.11 0.06 -2.83
C SER A 197 3.36 -0.42 -2.09
N ASN A 198 3.47 -0.13 -0.79
CA ASN A 198 4.53 -0.71 0.03
C ASN A 198 4.45 -2.27 0.04
N CYS A 199 5.56 -2.99 0.20
CA CYS A 199 6.93 -2.49 0.38
C CYS A 199 7.74 -2.61 -0.92
N VAL A 200 8.19 -1.49 -1.48
CA VAL A 200 9.15 -1.45 -2.59
C VAL A 200 10.45 -0.84 -2.07
N LEU A 201 11.52 -1.63 -2.05
CA LEU A 201 12.82 -1.18 -1.56
C LEU A 201 13.52 -0.29 -2.58
N LEU A 202 14.42 0.57 -2.10
CA LEU A 202 15.35 1.28 -2.98
C LEU A 202 16.07 0.27 -3.88
N PRO A 203 16.01 0.46 -5.21
CA PRO A 203 16.46 -0.53 -6.17
C PRO A 203 17.98 -0.64 -6.18
N LYS A 204 18.49 -1.80 -6.58
CA LYS A 204 19.88 -1.91 -7.03
C LYS A 204 19.98 -1.36 -8.46
N GLU A 205 21.14 -0.84 -8.82
CA GLU A 205 21.40 -0.30 -10.16
C GLU A 205 21.11 -1.33 -11.27
N GLU A 206 21.41 -2.62 -11.04
CA GLU A 206 21.26 -3.70 -12.02
C GLU A 206 19.81 -4.01 -12.50
N TYR A 207 18.78 -3.50 -11.82
CA TYR A 207 17.38 -3.63 -12.25
C TYR A 207 16.59 -2.32 -12.20
N LYS A 208 17.25 -1.22 -11.84
CA LYS A 208 16.62 0.08 -11.61
C LYS A 208 15.92 0.60 -12.87
N ASP A 209 16.51 0.37 -14.03
CA ASP A 209 16.01 0.80 -15.35
C ASP A 209 14.74 0.07 -15.81
N ARG A 210 14.40 -1.05 -15.16
CA ARG A 210 13.20 -1.86 -15.42
C ARG A 210 12.21 -1.91 -14.26
N LEU A 211 12.42 -1.11 -13.23
CA LEU A 211 11.47 -0.88 -12.15
C LEU A 211 10.61 0.34 -12.46
N PHE A 212 9.31 0.20 -12.26
CA PHE A 212 8.31 1.25 -12.38
C PHE A 212 7.50 1.36 -11.10
N THR A 213 7.00 2.56 -10.81
CA THR A 213 6.09 2.80 -9.68
C THR A 213 4.76 3.36 -10.18
N THR A 214 3.69 3.11 -9.43
CA THR A 214 2.38 3.73 -9.67
C THR A 214 1.66 4.01 -8.35
N GLY A 215 0.51 4.66 -8.40
CA GLY A 215 -0.28 5.02 -7.21
C GLY A 215 0.51 5.94 -6.26
N PRO A 216 0.56 5.66 -4.95
CA PRO A 216 1.29 6.50 -3.99
C PRO A 216 2.79 6.20 -3.95
N VAL A 217 3.26 5.13 -4.60
CA VAL A 217 4.68 4.74 -4.53
C VAL A 217 5.53 5.72 -5.35
N ARG A 218 6.62 6.19 -4.75
CA ARG A 218 7.66 6.99 -5.40
C ARG A 218 9.02 6.51 -4.92
N LEU A 219 9.97 6.39 -5.84
CA LEU A 219 11.36 6.06 -5.54
C LEU A 219 12.29 6.98 -6.35
N PRO A 220 13.42 7.44 -5.79
CA PRO A 220 14.36 8.29 -6.51
C PRO A 220 14.88 7.63 -7.80
N GLY A 221 14.84 8.37 -8.91
CA GLY A 221 15.34 7.91 -10.21
C GLY A 221 14.54 6.76 -10.85
N ILE A 222 13.35 6.44 -10.32
CA ILE A 222 12.45 5.42 -10.88
C ILE A 222 11.31 6.07 -11.64
N LYS A 223 11.03 5.57 -12.85
CA LYS A 223 9.93 6.06 -13.67
C LYS A 223 8.59 5.81 -12.97
N HIS A 224 7.82 6.88 -12.81
CA HIS A 224 6.48 6.83 -12.24
C HIS A 224 5.42 6.85 -13.33
N ILE A 225 4.43 5.95 -13.22
CA ILE A 225 3.29 5.87 -14.13
C ILE A 225 2.10 6.56 -13.48
N ASN A 226 1.71 7.71 -14.05
CA ASN A 226 0.49 8.42 -13.69
C ASN A 226 -0.73 7.71 -14.31
N GLY A 227 -1.75 7.44 -13.51
CA GLY A 227 -2.93 6.72 -13.99
C GLY A 227 -2.65 5.24 -14.25
N TYR A 228 -3.26 4.69 -15.31
CA TYR A 228 -3.25 3.26 -15.59
C TYR A 228 -2.70 2.90 -16.97
N ASP A 229 -1.98 3.80 -17.66
CA ASP A 229 -1.32 3.47 -18.93
C ASP A 229 0.02 2.78 -18.68
N TYR A 230 0.06 1.46 -18.86
CA TYR A 230 1.24 0.64 -18.62
C TYR A 230 2.05 0.35 -19.89
N THR A 231 1.84 1.11 -20.97
CA THR A 231 2.61 0.97 -22.23
C THR A 231 4.12 0.94 -21.97
N ALA A 232 4.64 1.85 -21.14
CA ALA A 232 6.07 1.88 -20.83
C ALA A 232 6.57 0.61 -20.11
N VAL A 233 5.75 -0.01 -19.27
CA VAL A 233 6.09 -1.26 -18.57
C VAL A 233 6.08 -2.43 -19.56
N ILE A 234 5.09 -2.46 -20.45
CA ILE A 234 4.92 -3.48 -21.48
C ILE A 234 6.05 -3.45 -22.48
N GLU A 235 6.42 -2.26 -22.97
CA GLU A 235 7.57 -2.12 -23.89
C GLU A 235 8.88 -2.53 -23.22
N LYS A 236 9.08 -2.20 -21.94
CA LYS A 236 10.26 -2.64 -21.19
C LYS A 236 10.30 -4.15 -20.97
N ALA A 237 9.14 -4.82 -20.91
CA ALA A 237 9.08 -6.28 -20.85
C ALA A 237 9.40 -6.95 -22.19
N LYS A 238 9.25 -6.25 -23.32
CA LYS A 238 9.56 -6.76 -24.67
C LYS A 238 11.05 -6.69 -25.02
N SER A 239 11.78 -5.71 -24.48
CA SER A 239 13.25 -5.57 -24.63
C SER A 239 13.98 -6.68 -23.90
#